data_AF-A0A8T4J7C7-F1
#
_entry.id   AF-A0A8T4J7C7-F1
#
_cell.length_a   1.000
_cell.length_b   1.000
_cell.length_c   1.000
_cell.angle_alpha   90.00
_cell.angle_beta   90.00
_cell.angle_gamma   90.00
#
_symmetry.space_group_name_H-M   'P 1'
#
loop_
_entity.id
_entity.type
_entity.pdbx_description
1 polymer ?
#
loop_
_entity_poly.entity_id
_entity_poly.type
_entity_poly.pdbx_seq_one_letter_code
_entity_poly.pdbx_strand_id
1 'polypeptide(L)'
;MGAKINGETTVSEDSAFRLGHFDINGKRLNVPLQALDIRKYYDSKIDFGDLKVGVSEAFVKYNKKKLEKFREFPDLDRKEDAKIKLWKDAADKVSSSRFLFTRFEGPKYPTIDEMKTLITKSHSFSDATPLPALPDVFKELVTRTKRNGQVVQESKIRITDEKFKKHKSFLDTYIQLLEGWNHKDILGWLPTNWSTRNIAELIDYYYSKGINHFYLDLGTATFKSLIGSPLMTGIVMELNEIGLEYQKTFLYSINSSPGRFTANTGVIGSKDILMGGAGIDTIGRNHLAFGSNRQGKPDPRIFEKLKFNKIRLFNKSDYGYYRLNSKKLPFKLPDDSILDEKILTDINKGKAFSQIFNMQQLVIENQNIQTYIKENNEPLKIIEKEKNKAEKEDIKAIKDFRTKKLGSLI
;
A
#
# COMPACT_ATOMS: atom_id res chain seq x y z
N MET A 1 8.15 -0.46 -28.25
CA MET A 1 7.68 -0.92 -26.93
C MET A 1 8.78 -0.63 -25.92
N GLY A 2 8.47 0.00 -24.80
CA GLY A 2 9.41 0.15 -23.69
C GLY A 2 9.81 -1.23 -23.14
N ALA A 3 10.91 -1.28 -22.38
CA ALA A 3 11.28 -2.50 -21.67
C ALA A 3 10.15 -2.85 -20.70
N LYS A 4 9.43 -3.94 -20.97
CA LYS A 4 8.38 -4.46 -20.06
C LYS A 4 9.00 -4.73 -18.70
N ILE A 5 8.26 -4.50 -17.61
CA ILE A 5 8.66 -5.06 -16.31
C ILE A 5 8.81 -6.58 -16.51
N ASN A 6 10.01 -7.06 -16.23
CA ASN A 6 10.32 -8.48 -16.29
C ASN A 6 10.79 -8.89 -14.92
N GLY A 7 10.39 -10.06 -14.47
CA GLY A 7 10.84 -10.54 -13.19
C GLY A 7 10.63 -12.02 -13.05
N GLU A 8 11.42 -12.59 -12.17
CA GLU A 8 11.33 -13.97 -11.78
C GLU A 8 11.43 -14.04 -10.27
N THR A 9 10.36 -14.57 -9.67
CA THR A 9 10.34 -14.88 -8.24
C THR A 9 10.14 -16.37 -8.04
N THR A 10 10.88 -16.93 -7.09
CA THR A 10 10.58 -18.23 -6.53
C THR A 10 9.72 -18.07 -5.29
N VAL A 11 8.95 -19.11 -5.00
CA VAL A 11 8.22 -19.25 -3.75
C VAL A 11 8.67 -20.57 -3.17
N SER A 12 9.45 -20.54 -2.09
CA SER A 12 9.66 -21.77 -1.30
C SER A 12 8.36 -22.10 -0.58
N GLU A 13 7.94 -23.38 -0.59
CA GLU A 13 6.74 -23.87 0.10
C GLU A 13 6.71 -23.44 1.58
N ASP A 14 7.87 -23.37 2.21
CA ASP A 14 8.03 -23.01 3.63
C ASP A 14 8.25 -21.52 3.87
N SER A 15 8.54 -20.74 2.82
CA SER A 15 8.79 -19.31 2.95
C SER A 15 7.52 -18.49 2.96
N ALA A 16 6.53 -18.86 2.16
CA ALA A 16 5.33 -18.08 1.83
C ALA A 16 5.51 -16.62 1.36
N PHE A 17 6.67 -16.01 1.59
CA PHE A 17 7.12 -14.77 0.97
C PHE A 17 7.68 -15.09 -0.42
N ARG A 18 7.43 -14.21 -1.38
CA ARG A 18 8.07 -14.32 -2.70
C ARG A 18 9.50 -13.81 -2.58
N LEU A 19 10.46 -14.58 -3.07
CA LEU A 19 11.85 -14.15 -3.20
C LEU A 19 12.21 -14.08 -4.68
N GLY A 20 12.83 -12.98 -5.09
CA GLY A 20 13.29 -12.84 -6.46
C GLY A 20 13.52 -11.39 -6.80
N HIS A 21 13.37 -11.09 -8.09
CA HIS A 21 13.58 -9.74 -8.57
C HIS A 21 12.63 -9.36 -9.69
N PHE A 22 12.41 -8.04 -9.80
CA PHE A 22 11.74 -7.41 -10.93
C PHE A 22 12.60 -6.27 -11.45
N ASP A 23 12.76 -6.19 -12.76
CA ASP A 23 13.40 -5.09 -13.45
C ASP A 23 12.31 -4.12 -13.92
N ILE A 24 12.31 -2.91 -13.35
CA ILE A 24 11.33 -1.86 -13.63
C ILE A 24 12.08 -0.64 -14.14
N ASN A 25 11.85 -0.24 -15.40
CA ASN A 25 12.54 0.90 -16.01
C ASN A 25 14.08 0.80 -15.89
N GLY A 26 14.62 -0.41 -16.12
CA GLY A 26 16.06 -0.71 -16.00
C GLY A 26 16.60 -0.83 -14.58
N LYS A 27 15.74 -0.80 -13.56
CA LYS A 27 16.11 -0.87 -12.15
C LYS A 27 15.67 -2.19 -11.54
N ARG A 28 16.61 -2.92 -10.95
CA ARG A 28 16.35 -4.21 -10.30
C ARG A 28 15.83 -4.02 -8.87
N LEU A 29 14.69 -4.62 -8.58
CA LEU A 29 14.02 -4.61 -7.27
C LEU A 29 13.97 -6.02 -6.69
N ASN A 30 14.60 -6.25 -5.54
CA ASN A 30 14.58 -7.55 -4.86
C ASN A 30 13.45 -7.60 -3.83
N VAL A 31 12.59 -8.62 -3.90
CA VAL A 31 11.37 -8.76 -3.09
C VAL A 31 11.55 -9.79 -1.97
N PRO A 32 10.83 -9.69 -0.83
CA PRO A 32 9.79 -8.70 -0.50
C PRO A 32 10.32 -7.32 -0.11
N LEU A 33 9.51 -6.27 -0.31
CA LEU A 33 9.88 -4.87 -0.05
C LEU A 33 8.88 -4.15 0.87
N GLN A 34 9.39 -3.21 1.66
CA GLN A 34 8.60 -2.16 2.30
C GLN A 34 8.84 -0.85 1.55
N ALA A 35 7.76 -0.19 1.12
CA ALA A 35 7.89 1.13 0.52
C ALA A 35 8.02 2.23 1.58
N LEU A 36 8.83 3.24 1.25
CA LEU A 36 9.09 4.39 2.10
C LEU A 36 8.35 5.64 1.60
N ASP A 37 7.62 6.33 2.47
CA ASP A 37 7.11 7.68 2.19
C ASP A 37 8.19 8.72 2.52
N ILE A 38 9.05 9.00 1.55
CA ILE A 38 10.23 9.85 1.75
C ILE A 38 9.89 11.32 1.98
N ARG A 39 8.67 11.77 1.67
CA ARG A 39 8.30 13.16 1.89
C ARG A 39 8.32 13.50 3.38
N LYS A 40 7.78 12.60 4.21
CA LYS A 40 7.81 12.76 5.67
C LYS A 40 9.22 12.81 6.22
N TYR A 41 10.14 12.11 5.56
CA TYR A 41 11.55 12.12 5.91
C TYR A 41 12.24 13.43 5.55
N TYR A 42 12.07 13.91 4.31
CA TYR A 42 12.68 15.17 3.89
C TYR A 42 12.20 16.34 4.76
N ASP A 43 10.90 16.39 5.06
CA ASP A 43 10.33 17.40 5.94
C ASP A 43 10.88 17.33 7.39
N SER A 44 11.37 16.16 7.81
CA SER A 44 11.93 15.92 9.14
C SER A 44 13.44 16.18 9.26
N LYS A 45 14.17 16.28 8.14
CA LYS A 45 15.64 16.45 8.08
C LYS A 45 16.43 15.36 8.82
N ILE A 46 15.86 14.17 8.98
CA ILE A 46 16.59 13.01 9.51
C ILE A 46 17.53 12.49 8.44
N ASP A 47 18.62 11.82 8.83
CA ASP A 47 19.48 11.04 7.93
C ASP A 47 19.24 9.54 8.16
N PHE A 48 19.00 8.78 7.10
CA PHE A 48 18.85 7.32 7.13
C PHE A 48 20.20 6.58 7.04
N GLY A 49 21.31 7.30 6.86
CA GLY A 49 22.62 6.69 6.64
C GLY A 49 22.59 5.74 5.44
N ASP A 50 23.13 4.53 5.62
CA ASP A 50 23.27 3.54 4.56
C ASP A 50 22.03 2.66 4.33
N LEU A 51 20.85 3.07 4.82
CA LEU A 51 19.63 2.27 4.65
C LEU A 51 19.29 2.11 3.16
N LYS A 52 19.42 0.89 2.65
CA LYS A 52 19.08 0.55 1.25
C LYS A 52 17.57 0.44 1.06
N VAL A 53 16.94 1.51 0.58
CA VAL A 53 15.50 1.50 0.30
C VAL A 53 15.26 0.91 -1.10
N GLY A 54 14.45 -0.13 -1.20
CA GLY A 54 14.06 -0.66 -2.52
C GLY A 54 13.16 0.30 -3.28
N VAL A 55 12.08 0.75 -2.62
CA VAL A 55 11.03 1.55 -3.25
C VAL A 55 10.64 2.76 -2.38
N SER A 56 10.56 3.92 -3.02
CA SER A 56 9.90 5.10 -2.47
C SER A 56 8.49 5.29 -3.04
N GLU A 57 7.59 5.75 -2.19
CA GLU A 57 6.19 5.95 -2.51
C GLU A 57 5.79 7.40 -2.25
N ALA A 58 4.97 7.95 -3.16
CA ALA A 58 4.14 9.12 -2.90
C ALA A 58 2.70 8.83 -3.26
N PHE A 59 1.78 9.53 -2.59
CA PHE A 59 0.36 9.42 -2.83
C PHE A 59 -0.27 10.81 -2.89
N VAL A 60 -0.94 11.14 -3.99
CA VAL A 60 -1.59 12.44 -4.17
C VAL A 60 -3.06 12.26 -4.54
N LYS A 61 -3.91 13.02 -3.84
CA LYS A 61 -5.34 13.08 -4.10
C LYS A 61 -5.68 14.26 -4.99
N TYR A 62 -6.54 13.99 -5.95
CA TYR A 62 -7.12 14.97 -6.85
C TYR A 62 -8.64 14.86 -6.79
N ASN A 63 -9.31 15.96 -7.07
CA ASN A 63 -10.74 15.99 -7.34
C ASN A 63 -10.98 17.09 -8.38
N LYS A 64 -12.19 17.11 -8.94
CA LYS A 64 -12.58 18.09 -9.95
C LYS A 64 -12.24 19.53 -9.55
N LYS A 65 -12.63 19.95 -8.33
CA LYS A 65 -12.37 21.31 -7.82
C LYS A 65 -10.88 21.66 -7.76
N LYS A 66 -10.03 20.70 -7.36
CA LYS A 66 -8.58 20.92 -7.27
C LYS A 66 -7.98 21.09 -8.67
N LEU A 67 -8.42 20.27 -9.63
CA LEU A 67 -7.94 20.34 -11.01
C LEU A 67 -8.46 21.58 -11.76
N GLU A 68 -9.70 22.01 -11.50
CA GLU A 68 -10.23 23.29 -11.99
C GLU A 68 -9.38 24.46 -11.49
N LYS A 69 -9.04 24.49 -10.19
CA LYS A 69 -8.15 25.51 -9.63
C LYS A 69 -6.75 25.52 -10.26
N PHE A 70 -6.25 24.38 -10.72
CA PHE A 70 -4.97 24.33 -11.42
C PHE A 70 -5.04 24.99 -12.79
N ARG A 71 -6.19 24.90 -13.48
CA ARG A 71 -6.43 25.60 -14.75
C ARG A 71 -6.60 27.09 -14.54
N GLU A 72 -7.38 27.48 -13.54
CA GLU A 72 -7.61 28.89 -13.18
C GLU A 72 -6.32 29.56 -12.66
N PHE A 73 -5.53 28.83 -11.87
CA PHE A 73 -4.32 29.32 -11.23
C PHE A 73 -3.15 28.34 -11.44
N PRO A 74 -2.46 28.40 -12.60
CA PRO A 74 -1.35 27.50 -12.93
C PRO A 74 -0.22 27.45 -11.90
N ASP A 75 -0.03 28.51 -11.11
CA ASP A 75 0.96 28.53 -10.03
C ASP A 75 0.64 27.55 -8.90
N LEU A 76 -0.63 27.19 -8.70
CA LEU A 76 -1.00 26.14 -7.73
C LEU A 76 -0.52 24.77 -8.21
N ASP A 77 -0.61 24.49 -9.51
CA ASP A 77 -0.12 23.26 -10.12
C ASP A 77 1.41 23.19 -10.04
N ARG A 78 2.09 24.28 -10.41
CA ARG A 78 3.56 24.41 -10.30
C ARG A 78 4.05 24.22 -8.85
N LYS A 79 3.33 24.75 -7.86
CA LYS A 79 3.65 24.55 -6.43
C LYS A 79 3.48 23.09 -6.00
N GLU A 80 2.52 22.37 -6.56
CA GLU A 80 2.39 20.94 -6.32
C GLU A 80 3.52 20.16 -7.00
N ASP A 81 3.87 20.48 -8.24
CA ASP A 81 5.01 19.89 -8.95
C ASP A 81 6.32 20.13 -8.23
N ALA A 82 6.56 21.33 -7.71
CA ALA A 82 7.75 21.60 -6.92
C ALA A 82 7.83 20.69 -5.68
N LYS A 83 6.70 20.42 -5.01
CA LYS A 83 6.66 19.51 -3.86
C LYS A 83 6.90 18.06 -4.26
N ILE A 84 6.32 17.61 -5.38
CA ILE A 84 6.53 16.24 -5.87
C ILE A 84 7.96 16.08 -6.39
N LYS A 85 8.53 17.11 -7.03
CA LYS A 85 9.92 17.14 -7.46
C LYS A 85 10.89 17.02 -6.28
N LEU A 86 10.65 17.75 -5.19
CA LEU A 86 11.45 17.60 -3.96
C LEU A 86 11.38 16.16 -3.41
N TRP A 87 10.19 15.55 -3.41
CA TRP A 87 10.05 14.13 -3.06
C TRP A 87 10.84 13.22 -4.00
N LYS A 88 10.76 13.45 -5.32
CA LYS A 88 11.49 12.67 -6.33
C LYS A 88 12.99 12.79 -6.13
N ASP A 89 13.51 14.01 -5.98
CA ASP A 89 14.93 14.27 -5.83
C ASP A 89 15.48 13.69 -4.52
N ALA A 90 14.65 13.60 -3.48
CA ALA A 90 14.98 12.84 -2.27
C ALA A 90 14.95 11.32 -2.54
N ALA A 91 13.94 10.81 -3.24
CA ALA A 91 13.80 9.38 -3.55
C ALA A 91 14.98 8.87 -4.39
N ASP A 92 15.44 9.68 -5.34
CA ASP A 92 16.59 9.37 -6.20
C ASP A 92 17.90 9.15 -5.43
N LYS A 93 18.00 9.70 -4.21
CA LYS A 93 19.22 9.56 -3.37
C LYS A 93 19.26 8.29 -2.56
N VAL A 94 18.10 7.73 -2.18
CA VAL A 94 18.05 6.64 -1.19
C VAL A 94 17.34 5.40 -1.69
N SER A 95 16.53 5.50 -2.76
CA SER A 95 15.71 4.40 -3.25
C SER A 95 16.04 3.97 -4.66
N SER A 96 15.91 2.67 -4.91
CA SER A 96 16.15 2.11 -6.25
C SER A 96 15.04 2.51 -7.22
N SER A 97 13.77 2.39 -6.81
CA SER A 97 12.61 2.75 -7.63
C SER A 97 11.64 3.67 -6.90
N ARG A 98 10.80 4.37 -7.65
CA ARG A 98 9.78 5.27 -7.12
C ARG A 98 8.42 5.12 -7.81
N PHE A 99 7.35 5.23 -7.02
CA PHE A 99 5.97 5.24 -7.52
C PHE A 99 5.18 6.40 -6.93
N LEU A 100 4.58 7.21 -7.80
CA LEU A 100 3.59 8.23 -7.47
C LEU A 100 2.20 7.69 -7.78
N PHE A 101 1.51 7.24 -6.74
CA PHE A 101 0.10 6.86 -6.85
C PHE A 101 -0.79 8.08 -6.83
N THR A 102 -1.77 8.11 -7.74
CA THR A 102 -2.78 9.16 -7.77
C THR A 102 -4.14 8.57 -7.46
N ARG A 103 -4.96 9.33 -6.74
CA ARG A 103 -6.36 8.99 -6.49
C ARG A 103 -7.23 10.14 -6.94
N PHE A 104 -8.22 9.86 -7.77
CA PHE A 104 -9.23 10.83 -8.16
C PHE A 104 -10.50 10.61 -7.34
N GLU A 105 -10.88 11.63 -6.57
CA GLU A 105 -12.01 11.64 -5.66
C GLU A 105 -13.21 12.34 -6.34
N GLY A 106 -14.29 11.59 -6.49
CA GLY A 106 -15.52 12.07 -7.12
C GLY A 106 -16.38 10.93 -7.69
N PRO A 107 -17.70 11.15 -7.83
CA PRO A 107 -18.62 10.12 -8.33
C PRO A 107 -18.57 9.95 -9.86
N LYS A 108 -17.83 10.81 -10.57
CA LYS A 108 -17.70 10.80 -12.04
C LYS A 108 -16.28 10.45 -12.43
N TYR A 109 -16.10 9.83 -13.60
CA TYR A 109 -14.78 9.69 -14.21
C TYR A 109 -14.18 11.07 -14.53
N PRO A 110 -12.85 11.22 -14.47
CA PRO A 110 -12.19 12.45 -14.89
C PRO A 110 -12.42 12.69 -16.39
N THR A 111 -12.48 13.95 -16.80
CA THR A 111 -12.46 14.39 -18.20
C THR A 111 -11.09 14.17 -18.83
N ILE A 112 -10.99 14.20 -20.17
CA ILE A 112 -9.71 14.01 -20.90
C ILE A 112 -8.62 14.95 -20.38
N ASP A 113 -8.93 16.22 -20.16
CA ASP A 113 -7.96 17.19 -19.64
C ASP A 113 -7.52 16.84 -18.21
N GLU A 114 -8.45 16.41 -17.35
CA GLU A 114 -8.11 15.94 -16.00
C GLU A 114 -7.24 14.66 -16.06
N MET A 115 -7.52 13.75 -16.99
CA MET A 115 -6.70 12.56 -17.23
C MET A 115 -5.28 12.95 -17.63
N LYS A 116 -5.10 13.89 -18.55
CA LYS A 116 -3.78 14.39 -18.98
C LYS A 116 -2.98 14.95 -17.81
N THR A 117 -3.62 15.71 -16.90
CA THR A 117 -2.96 16.15 -15.67
C THR A 117 -2.53 14.96 -14.82
N LEU A 118 -3.43 14.01 -14.52
CA LEU A 118 -3.11 12.83 -13.70
C LEU A 118 -1.95 12.02 -14.29
N ILE A 119 -2.01 11.75 -15.61
CA ILE A 119 -0.98 11.06 -16.40
C ILE A 119 0.35 11.79 -16.26
N THR A 120 0.38 13.10 -16.50
CA THR A 120 1.61 13.89 -16.46
C THR A 120 2.30 13.74 -15.12
N LYS A 121 1.56 13.74 -14.01
CA LYS A 121 2.11 13.54 -12.67
C LYS A 121 2.62 12.10 -12.49
N SER A 122 1.76 11.10 -12.64
CA SER A 122 2.13 9.70 -12.37
C SER A 122 3.29 9.24 -13.26
N HIS A 123 3.27 9.60 -14.55
CA HIS A 123 4.30 9.27 -15.52
C HIS A 123 5.63 9.96 -15.23
N SER A 124 5.64 11.27 -14.96
CA SER A 124 6.89 12.04 -14.79
C SER A 124 7.64 11.67 -13.52
N PHE A 125 6.91 11.25 -12.49
CA PHE A 125 7.44 11.04 -11.15
C PHE A 125 7.55 9.58 -10.74
N SER A 126 7.20 8.63 -11.61
CA SER A 126 7.32 7.19 -11.35
C SER A 126 8.26 6.49 -12.33
N ASP A 127 8.81 5.36 -11.91
CA ASP A 127 9.58 4.46 -12.79
C ASP A 127 8.65 3.58 -13.65
N ALA A 128 7.53 3.10 -13.09
CA ALA A 128 6.36 2.62 -13.85
C ALA A 128 5.15 3.48 -13.51
N THR A 129 4.26 3.72 -14.47
CA THR A 129 3.13 4.64 -14.36
C THR A 129 1.92 3.94 -13.73
N PRO A 130 1.56 4.22 -12.46
CA PRO A 130 0.36 3.64 -11.88
C PRO A 130 -0.87 4.29 -12.48
N LEU A 131 -1.85 3.47 -12.87
CA LEU A 131 -3.19 3.96 -13.18
C LEU A 131 -3.79 4.67 -11.94
N PRO A 132 -4.72 5.62 -12.11
CA PRO A 132 -5.30 6.34 -10.98
C PRO A 132 -6.33 5.47 -10.25
N ALA A 133 -6.31 5.50 -8.93
CA ALA A 133 -7.37 4.88 -8.13
C ALA A 133 -8.67 5.70 -8.24
N LEU A 134 -9.78 5.02 -8.59
CA LEU A 134 -11.11 5.63 -8.80
C LEU A 134 -12.22 5.03 -7.90
N PRO A 135 -12.01 4.86 -6.59
CA PRO A 135 -12.94 4.13 -5.73
C PRO A 135 -14.31 4.83 -5.57
N ASP A 136 -14.37 6.14 -5.80
CA ASP A 136 -15.59 6.92 -5.57
C ASP A 136 -16.60 6.82 -6.72
N VAL A 137 -16.17 6.44 -7.93
CA VAL A 137 -17.04 6.29 -9.11
C VAL A 137 -18.02 5.14 -8.96
N PHE A 138 -17.69 4.16 -8.12
CA PHE A 138 -18.51 2.97 -7.88
C PHE A 138 -19.35 3.06 -6.61
N LYS A 139 -19.23 4.17 -5.85
CA LYS A 139 -20.01 4.39 -4.63
C LYS A 139 -21.45 4.76 -4.99
N GLU A 140 -22.38 4.07 -4.37
CA GLU A 140 -23.80 4.40 -4.36
C GLU A 140 -24.26 4.63 -2.92
N LEU A 141 -25.15 5.61 -2.71
CA LEU A 141 -25.83 5.78 -1.44
C LEU A 141 -26.95 4.75 -1.35
N VAL A 142 -26.88 3.90 -0.34
CA VAL A 142 -27.90 2.89 -0.04
C VAL A 142 -28.55 3.26 1.28
N THR A 143 -29.87 3.41 1.26
CA THR A 143 -30.66 3.64 2.47
C THR A 143 -30.96 2.30 3.14
N ARG A 144 -30.66 2.20 4.44
CA ARG A 144 -30.93 1.01 5.27
C ARG A 144 -31.68 1.41 6.52
N THR A 145 -32.72 0.64 6.85
CA THR A 145 -33.41 0.74 8.13
C THR A 145 -32.75 -0.23 9.12
N LYS A 146 -32.20 0.30 10.22
CA LYS A 146 -31.66 -0.50 11.31
C LYS A 146 -32.80 -1.18 12.08
N ARG A 147 -32.46 -2.23 12.85
CA ARG A 147 -33.41 -3.00 13.69
C ARG A 147 -34.21 -2.16 14.70
N ASN A 148 -33.76 -0.94 15.01
CA ASN A 148 -34.44 0.02 15.89
C ASN A 148 -35.28 1.07 15.12
N GLY A 149 -35.59 0.84 13.84
CA GLY A 149 -36.35 1.79 13.01
C GLY A 149 -35.53 2.97 12.50
N GLN A 150 -34.24 3.09 12.86
CA GLN A 150 -33.41 4.21 12.42
C GLN A 150 -32.99 4.04 10.96
N VAL A 151 -33.35 5.00 10.11
CA VAL A 151 -32.86 5.06 8.73
C VAL A 151 -31.42 5.58 8.73
N VAL A 152 -30.53 4.84 8.08
CA VAL A 152 -29.12 5.19 7.89
C VAL A 152 -28.79 5.09 6.41
N GLN A 153 -28.17 6.13 5.87
CA GLN A 153 -27.59 6.09 4.53
C GLN A 153 -26.15 5.59 4.64
N GLU A 154 -25.84 4.51 3.91
CA GLU A 154 -24.51 3.91 3.82
C GLU A 154 -24.03 4.00 2.37
N SER A 155 -22.79 4.41 2.15
CA SER A 155 -22.17 4.27 0.84
C SER A 155 -21.76 2.82 0.61
N LYS A 156 -22.32 2.15 -0.41
CA LYS A 156 -21.93 0.81 -0.83
C LYS A 156 -21.33 0.84 -2.23
N ILE A 157 -20.36 -0.02 -2.49
CA ILE A 157 -19.83 -0.20 -3.84
C ILE A 157 -20.71 -1.20 -4.58
N ARG A 158 -21.17 -0.81 -5.76
CA ARG A 158 -21.93 -1.65 -6.67
C ARG A 158 -21.40 -1.48 -8.09
N ILE A 159 -20.94 -2.58 -8.66
CA ILE A 159 -20.43 -2.65 -10.03
C ILE A 159 -21.48 -3.42 -10.82
N THR A 160 -22.20 -2.70 -11.67
CA THR A 160 -23.07 -3.29 -12.68
C THR A 160 -22.28 -3.46 -13.98
N ASP A 161 -22.75 -4.31 -14.87
CA ASP A 161 -22.12 -4.51 -16.19
C ASP A 161 -21.97 -3.18 -16.94
N GLU A 162 -22.97 -2.29 -16.85
CA GLU A 162 -22.90 -0.95 -17.44
C GLU A 162 -21.78 -0.09 -16.83
N LYS A 163 -21.64 -0.10 -15.49
CA LYS A 163 -20.55 0.64 -14.82
C LYS A 163 -19.18 0.06 -15.16
N PHE A 164 -19.10 -1.27 -15.28
CA PHE A 164 -17.88 -1.97 -15.67
C PHE A 164 -17.49 -1.64 -17.13
N LYS A 165 -18.45 -1.64 -18.05
CA LYS A 165 -18.26 -1.20 -19.44
C LYS A 165 -17.81 0.26 -19.52
N LYS A 166 -18.41 1.16 -18.73
CA LYS A 166 -17.96 2.56 -18.62
C LYS A 166 -16.54 2.65 -18.06
N HIS A 167 -16.18 1.77 -17.13
CA HIS A 167 -14.82 1.71 -16.60
C HIS A 167 -13.82 1.28 -17.66
N LYS A 168 -14.10 0.21 -18.43
CA LYS A 168 -13.29 -0.23 -19.56
C LYS A 168 -13.10 0.89 -20.59
N SER A 169 -14.16 1.61 -20.95
CA SER A 169 -14.06 2.76 -21.87
C SER A 169 -13.21 3.91 -21.32
N PHE A 170 -13.30 4.19 -20.01
CA PHE A 170 -12.40 5.12 -19.34
C PHE A 170 -10.95 4.63 -19.43
N LEU A 171 -10.69 3.35 -19.14
CA LEU A 171 -9.35 2.77 -19.20
C LEU A 171 -8.79 2.78 -20.62
N ASP A 172 -9.59 2.47 -21.64
CA ASP A 172 -9.17 2.55 -23.05
C ASP A 172 -8.65 3.95 -23.37
N THR A 173 -9.42 4.98 -22.99
CA THR A 173 -9.02 6.38 -23.21
C THR A 173 -7.75 6.73 -22.43
N TYR A 174 -7.67 6.32 -21.16
CA TYR A 174 -6.55 6.63 -20.29
C TYR A 174 -5.25 5.95 -20.75
N ILE A 175 -5.33 4.67 -21.15
CA ILE A 175 -4.20 3.89 -21.67
C ILE A 175 -3.75 4.44 -23.02
N GLN A 176 -4.67 4.76 -23.93
CA GLN A 176 -4.31 5.40 -25.22
C GLN A 176 -3.59 6.73 -25.02
N LEU A 177 -4.04 7.56 -24.06
CA LEU A 177 -3.35 8.80 -23.72
C LEU A 177 -1.95 8.55 -23.14
N LEU A 178 -1.76 7.49 -22.35
CA LEU A 178 -0.46 7.09 -21.82
C LEU A 178 0.48 6.55 -22.90
N GLU A 179 -0.03 5.74 -23.81
CA GLU A 179 0.75 5.13 -24.90
C GLU A 179 1.29 6.17 -25.88
N GLY A 180 0.64 7.33 -26.00
CA GLY A 180 1.17 8.48 -26.74
C GLY A 180 2.40 9.14 -26.10
N TRP A 181 2.82 8.70 -24.90
CA TRP A 181 4.03 9.15 -24.22
C TRP A 181 5.16 8.12 -24.38
N ASN A 182 6.10 8.00 -23.43
CA ASN A 182 7.35 7.27 -23.65
C ASN A 182 7.29 5.75 -23.38
N HIS A 183 6.13 5.11 -23.56
CA HIS A 183 5.92 3.66 -23.35
C HIS A 183 6.51 3.09 -22.04
N LYS A 184 6.60 3.89 -20.97
CA LYS A 184 6.84 3.37 -19.62
C LYS A 184 5.82 2.30 -19.27
N ASP A 185 6.24 1.33 -18.49
CA ASP A 185 5.35 0.31 -17.94
C ASP A 185 4.17 0.92 -17.20
N ILE A 186 3.03 0.24 -17.24
CA ILE A 186 1.81 0.65 -16.55
C ILE A 186 1.57 -0.31 -15.40
N LEU A 187 1.29 0.21 -14.20
CA LEU A 187 0.79 -0.60 -13.09
C LEU A 187 -0.73 -0.51 -13.05
N GLY A 188 -1.40 -1.62 -13.32
CA GLY A 188 -2.84 -1.75 -13.28
C GLY A 188 -3.39 -1.58 -11.86
N TRP A 189 -4.49 -0.84 -11.72
CA TRP A 189 -5.15 -0.65 -10.42
C TRP A 189 -6.15 -1.77 -10.14
N LEU A 190 -5.99 -2.45 -9.01
CA LEU A 190 -6.93 -3.47 -8.53
C LEU A 190 -7.65 -3.01 -7.24
N PRO A 191 -8.96 -2.73 -7.28
CA PRO A 191 -9.75 -2.37 -6.10
C PRO A 191 -10.14 -3.60 -5.27
N THR A 192 -9.75 -3.66 -3.99
CA THR A 192 -10.05 -4.85 -3.16
C THR A 192 -11.49 -4.98 -2.67
N ASN A 193 -12.33 -3.97 -2.93
CA ASN A 193 -13.74 -3.95 -2.56
C ASN A 193 -14.67 -4.40 -3.70
N TRP A 194 -14.11 -4.93 -4.78
CA TRP A 194 -14.84 -5.53 -5.89
C TRP A 194 -15.04 -7.03 -5.67
N SER A 195 -16.01 -7.63 -6.37
CA SER A 195 -16.15 -9.08 -6.38
C SER A 195 -14.96 -9.71 -7.10
N THR A 196 -14.61 -10.94 -6.72
CA THR A 196 -13.54 -11.70 -7.38
C THR A 196 -13.75 -11.81 -8.88
N ARG A 197 -14.99 -12.05 -9.35
CA ARG A 197 -15.34 -12.08 -10.78
C ARG A 197 -14.99 -10.78 -11.50
N ASN A 198 -15.31 -9.63 -10.93
CA ASN A 198 -15.04 -8.35 -11.57
C ASN A 198 -13.54 -8.02 -11.56
N ILE A 199 -12.80 -8.54 -10.59
CA ILE A 199 -11.34 -8.42 -10.55
C ILE A 199 -10.69 -9.31 -11.60
N ALA A 200 -11.16 -10.55 -11.75
CA ALA A 200 -10.75 -11.45 -12.82
C ALA A 200 -10.94 -10.81 -14.20
N GLU A 201 -12.16 -10.36 -14.51
CA GLU A 201 -12.45 -9.70 -15.80
C GLU A 201 -11.66 -8.40 -16.02
N LEU A 202 -11.23 -7.74 -14.94
CA LEU A 202 -10.39 -6.54 -15.02
C LEU A 202 -8.92 -6.91 -15.31
N ILE A 203 -8.42 -8.01 -14.73
CA ILE A 203 -7.07 -8.54 -14.99
C ILE A 203 -6.96 -9.00 -16.45
N ASP A 204 -7.92 -9.79 -16.94
CA ASP A 204 -7.97 -10.19 -18.36
C ASP A 204 -7.97 -8.96 -19.29
N TYR A 205 -8.81 -7.97 -18.97
CA TYR A 205 -8.82 -6.72 -19.72
C TYR A 205 -7.45 -6.02 -19.70
N TYR A 206 -6.81 -5.88 -18.55
CA TYR A 206 -5.46 -5.28 -18.46
C TYR A 206 -4.45 -6.08 -19.27
N TYR A 207 -4.48 -7.40 -19.20
CA TYR A 207 -3.58 -8.26 -19.95
C TYR A 207 -3.75 -8.12 -21.47
N SER A 208 -5.00 -8.00 -21.94
CA SER A 208 -5.31 -7.70 -23.36
C SER A 208 -4.71 -6.37 -23.85
N LYS A 209 -4.38 -5.45 -22.91
CA LYS A 209 -3.69 -4.17 -23.16
C LYS A 209 -2.18 -4.25 -22.90
N GLY A 210 -1.64 -5.45 -22.67
CA GLY A 210 -0.22 -5.65 -22.36
C GLY A 210 0.19 -5.22 -20.95
N ILE A 211 -0.76 -5.03 -20.03
CA ILE A 211 -0.53 -4.67 -18.63
C ILE A 211 -0.56 -5.95 -17.78
N ASN A 212 0.58 -6.30 -17.20
CA ASN A 212 0.82 -7.55 -16.47
C ASN A 212 1.33 -7.35 -15.04
N HIS A 213 1.27 -6.12 -14.52
CA HIS A 213 1.70 -5.78 -13.16
C HIS A 213 0.67 -4.90 -12.49
N PHE A 214 0.48 -5.09 -11.19
CA PHE A 214 -0.69 -4.55 -10.51
C PHE A 214 -0.34 -3.94 -9.17
N TYR A 215 -1.13 -2.94 -8.78
CA TYR A 215 -1.17 -2.47 -7.41
C TYR A 215 -2.58 -2.59 -6.83
N LEU A 216 -2.67 -3.12 -5.61
CA LEU A 216 -3.90 -3.32 -4.87
C LEU A 216 -4.16 -2.14 -3.94
N ASP A 217 -5.27 -1.44 -4.11
CA ASP A 217 -5.73 -0.47 -3.10
C ASP A 217 -6.50 -1.21 -2.01
N LEU A 218 -5.79 -1.56 -0.92
CA LEU A 218 -6.35 -2.35 0.16
C LEU A 218 -7.43 -1.59 0.95
N GLY A 219 -7.56 -0.26 0.81
CA GLY A 219 -8.63 0.47 1.46
C GLY A 219 -8.65 0.33 3.00
N THR A 220 -7.49 0.13 3.62
CA THR A 220 -7.31 -0.22 5.05
C THR A 220 -7.70 -1.65 5.45
N ALA A 221 -7.89 -2.53 4.47
CA ALA A 221 -8.00 -3.98 4.69
C ALA A 221 -6.77 -4.50 5.45
N THR A 222 -7.00 -5.50 6.28
CA THR A 222 -5.96 -6.19 7.03
C THR A 222 -5.51 -7.45 6.28
N PHE A 223 -4.39 -8.01 6.71
CA PHE A 223 -3.92 -9.32 6.28
C PHE A 223 -5.03 -10.40 6.26
N LYS A 224 -5.81 -10.52 7.35
CA LYS A 224 -6.89 -11.52 7.45
C LYS A 224 -7.95 -11.35 6.36
N SER A 225 -8.30 -10.12 6.00
CA SER A 225 -9.24 -9.89 4.88
C SER A 225 -8.64 -10.23 3.53
N LEU A 226 -7.32 -10.17 3.37
CA LEU A 226 -6.67 -10.49 2.11
C LEU A 226 -6.57 -12.00 1.90
N ILE A 227 -6.06 -12.75 2.88
CA ILE A 227 -5.91 -14.21 2.80
C ILE A 227 -7.22 -14.97 3.06
N GLY A 228 -8.05 -14.45 3.96
CA GLY A 228 -9.33 -15.07 4.32
C GLY A 228 -10.42 -14.84 3.28
N SER A 229 -10.27 -13.89 2.35
CA SER A 229 -11.23 -13.67 1.28
C SER A 229 -10.89 -14.45 0.01
N PRO A 230 -11.88 -14.71 -0.86
CA PRO A 230 -11.64 -15.27 -2.19
C PRO A 230 -10.88 -14.34 -3.14
N LEU A 231 -10.53 -13.11 -2.73
CA LEU A 231 -9.92 -12.12 -3.61
C LEU A 231 -8.54 -12.57 -4.11
N MET A 232 -7.60 -12.85 -3.19
CA MET A 232 -6.26 -13.26 -3.61
C MET A 232 -6.24 -14.60 -4.33
N THR A 233 -7.08 -15.55 -3.90
CA THR A 233 -7.21 -16.83 -4.60
C THR A 233 -7.69 -16.62 -6.03
N GLY A 234 -8.73 -15.81 -6.25
CA GLY A 234 -9.20 -15.53 -7.60
C GLY A 234 -8.24 -14.70 -8.44
N ILE A 235 -7.47 -13.79 -7.83
CA ILE A 235 -6.38 -13.10 -8.55
C ILE A 235 -5.38 -14.13 -9.06
N VAL A 236 -4.91 -15.06 -8.22
CA VAL A 236 -3.92 -16.05 -8.67
C VAL A 236 -4.50 -17.03 -9.69
N MET A 237 -5.74 -17.49 -9.50
CA MET A 237 -6.44 -18.32 -10.48
C MET A 237 -6.51 -17.64 -11.84
N GLU A 238 -6.95 -16.39 -11.87
CA GLU A 238 -7.07 -15.63 -13.12
C GLU A 238 -5.72 -15.45 -13.81
N LEU A 239 -4.69 -15.06 -13.06
CA LEU A 239 -3.35 -14.88 -13.60
C LEU A 239 -2.87 -16.17 -14.29
N ASN A 240 -3.02 -17.31 -13.63
CA ASN A 240 -2.66 -18.61 -14.20
C ASN A 240 -3.52 -18.97 -15.42
N GLU A 241 -4.83 -18.70 -15.39
CA GLU A 241 -5.76 -18.97 -16.50
C GLU A 241 -5.39 -18.22 -17.78
N ILE A 242 -5.03 -16.94 -17.68
CA ILE A 242 -4.63 -16.11 -18.83
C ILE A 242 -3.15 -16.28 -19.21
N GLY A 243 -2.44 -17.22 -18.57
CA GLY A 243 -1.02 -17.51 -18.83
C GLY A 243 -0.04 -16.48 -18.26
N LEU A 244 -0.50 -15.57 -17.40
CA LEU A 244 0.39 -14.74 -16.58
C LEU A 244 0.85 -15.54 -15.37
N GLU A 245 2.06 -16.08 -15.43
CA GLU A 245 2.64 -16.74 -14.27
C GLU A 245 2.64 -15.78 -13.07
N TYR A 246 1.99 -16.19 -11.99
CA TYR A 246 1.93 -15.43 -10.74
C TYR A 246 3.34 -15.02 -10.27
N GLN A 247 4.31 -15.92 -10.44
CA GLN A 247 5.75 -15.74 -10.16
C GLN A 247 6.42 -14.63 -10.99
N LYS A 248 5.85 -14.27 -12.13
CA LYS A 248 6.34 -13.22 -13.02
C LYS A 248 5.55 -11.93 -12.90
N THR A 249 4.49 -11.91 -12.10
CA THR A 249 3.61 -10.75 -11.90
C THR A 249 4.01 -9.97 -10.65
N PHE A 250 4.56 -8.76 -10.78
CA PHE A 250 4.76 -7.82 -9.68
C PHE A 250 3.44 -7.34 -9.07
N LEU A 251 3.28 -7.55 -7.75
CA LEU A 251 2.13 -7.12 -6.96
C LEU A 251 2.54 -6.13 -5.87
N TYR A 252 2.04 -4.91 -6.01
CA TYR A 252 2.22 -3.84 -5.04
C TYR A 252 0.95 -3.67 -4.20
N SER A 253 1.04 -3.28 -2.94
CA SER A 253 -0.14 -2.88 -2.15
C SER A 253 -0.02 -1.45 -1.67
N ILE A 254 -1.10 -0.68 -1.75
CA ILE A 254 -1.24 0.60 -1.05
C ILE A 254 -2.33 0.48 0.01
N ASN A 255 -2.30 1.37 0.99
CA ASN A 255 -3.33 1.46 2.02
C ASN A 255 -3.49 0.19 2.87
N SER A 256 -2.38 -0.51 3.06
CA SER A 256 -2.26 -1.63 4.00
C SER A 256 -2.48 -1.16 5.44
N SER A 257 -3.12 -1.98 6.26
CA SER A 257 -3.39 -1.66 7.65
C SER A 257 -2.61 -2.56 8.58
N PRO A 258 -1.81 -2.02 9.52
CA PRO A 258 -1.20 -2.82 10.59
C PRO A 258 -2.23 -3.36 11.58
N GLY A 259 -3.50 -2.97 11.44
CA GLY A 259 -4.58 -3.32 12.35
C GLY A 259 -5.04 -2.14 13.21
N ARG A 260 -6.08 -2.40 14.01
CA ARG A 260 -6.69 -1.43 14.92
C ARG A 260 -6.52 -1.91 16.35
N PHE A 261 -5.99 -1.02 17.19
CA PHE A 261 -6.01 -1.21 18.63
C PHE A 261 -7.44 -1.09 19.15
N THR A 262 -7.82 -1.97 20.08
CA THR A 262 -9.05 -1.83 20.87
C THR A 262 -8.80 -0.87 22.05
N ALA A 263 -9.82 -0.61 22.86
CA ALA A 263 -9.71 0.33 23.99
C ALA A 263 -8.67 -0.15 25.02
N ASN A 264 -8.55 -1.47 25.21
CA ASN A 264 -7.78 -2.06 26.30
C ASN A 264 -6.48 -2.74 25.83
N THR A 265 -6.15 -2.70 24.54
CA THR A 265 -4.90 -3.27 24.03
C THR A 265 -3.80 -2.22 23.93
N GLY A 266 -2.66 -2.49 24.59
CA GLY A 266 -1.43 -1.71 24.49
C GLY A 266 -0.51 -2.15 23.35
N VAL A 267 -0.73 -3.36 22.82
CA VAL A 267 0.03 -3.95 21.72
C VAL A 267 -0.90 -4.67 20.74
N ILE A 268 -0.59 -4.64 19.45
CA ILE A 268 -1.21 -5.47 18.41
C ILE A 268 -0.13 -6.12 17.55
N GLY A 269 -0.39 -7.28 16.98
CA GLY A 269 0.54 -7.93 16.04
C GLY A 269 0.71 -7.17 14.72
N SER A 270 1.90 -7.24 14.13
CA SER A 270 2.26 -6.58 12.87
C SER A 270 1.72 -7.31 11.65
N LYS A 271 0.45 -7.02 11.31
CA LYS A 271 -0.25 -7.67 10.19
C LYS A 271 0.24 -7.24 8.81
N ASP A 272 0.88 -6.08 8.73
CA ASP A 272 1.46 -5.53 7.50
C ASP A 272 2.69 -6.29 7.02
N ILE A 273 3.64 -6.67 7.90
CA ILE A 273 4.78 -7.53 7.51
C ILE A 273 4.29 -8.88 6.97
N LEU A 274 3.33 -9.49 7.66
CA LEU A 274 2.77 -10.80 7.27
C LEU A 274 2.05 -10.75 5.91
N MET A 275 1.73 -9.56 5.41
CA MET A 275 1.09 -9.38 4.12
C MET A 275 1.99 -9.77 2.95
N GLY A 276 3.31 -9.77 3.11
CA GLY A 276 4.22 -10.38 2.12
C GLY A 276 3.97 -11.89 1.96
N GLY A 277 3.58 -12.57 3.03
CA GLY A 277 3.19 -13.98 3.01
C GLY A 277 1.90 -14.25 2.22
N ALA A 278 1.06 -13.22 2.07
CA ALA A 278 -0.13 -13.27 1.21
C ALA A 278 0.21 -13.14 -0.28
N GLY A 279 1.49 -12.93 -0.61
CA GLY A 279 1.92 -12.89 -1.99
C GLY A 279 2.01 -11.51 -2.61
N ILE A 280 2.11 -10.50 -1.77
CA ILE A 280 2.38 -9.12 -2.19
C ILE A 280 3.89 -8.89 -2.15
N ASP A 281 4.44 -8.40 -3.25
CA ASP A 281 5.88 -8.16 -3.41
C ASP A 281 6.34 -6.90 -2.71
N THR A 282 5.49 -5.86 -2.69
CA THR A 282 5.79 -4.60 -2.00
C THR A 282 4.64 -4.12 -1.13
N ILE A 283 4.94 -3.85 0.14
CA ILE A 283 3.99 -3.31 1.10
C ILE A 283 4.12 -1.78 1.14
N GLY A 284 3.15 -1.08 0.56
CA GLY A 284 3.04 0.38 0.58
C GLY A 284 2.38 0.91 1.86
N ARG A 285 2.29 2.24 1.96
CA ARG A 285 1.84 2.93 3.17
C ARG A 285 0.33 3.11 3.22
N ASN A 286 -0.15 3.42 4.43
CA ASN A 286 -1.52 3.85 4.64
C ASN A 286 -1.68 5.37 4.46
N HIS A 287 -2.28 5.76 3.33
CA HIS A 287 -2.55 7.15 2.96
C HIS A 287 -3.99 7.58 3.26
N LEU A 288 -4.85 6.62 3.61
CA LEU A 288 -6.23 6.91 3.93
C LEU A 288 -6.31 7.37 5.39
N ALA A 289 -6.56 8.65 5.58
CA ALA A 289 -6.97 9.15 6.88
C ALA A 289 -8.27 8.45 7.28
N PHE A 290 -8.26 7.72 8.40
CA PHE A 290 -9.50 7.34 9.05
C PHE A 290 -10.23 8.62 9.41
N GLY A 291 -11.35 8.89 8.74
CA GLY A 291 -12.20 10.05 9.01
C GLY A 291 -12.58 10.03 10.48
N SER A 292 -11.92 10.85 11.30
CA SER A 292 -12.35 11.11 12.65
C SER A 292 -13.48 12.12 12.57
N ASN A 293 -14.67 11.68 12.18
CA ASN A 293 -15.91 12.42 12.42
C ASN A 293 -16.27 12.36 13.92
N ARG A 294 -15.29 12.51 14.82
CA ARG A 294 -15.56 12.80 16.23
C ARG A 294 -15.85 14.29 16.29
N GLN A 295 -17.11 14.64 16.01
CA GLN A 295 -17.64 15.94 16.40
C GLN A 295 -17.65 15.97 17.93
N GLY A 296 -16.70 16.72 18.51
CA GLY A 296 -16.55 16.87 19.95
C GLY A 296 -15.10 17.17 20.33
N LYS A 297 -14.87 18.30 21.01
CA LYS A 297 -13.58 18.56 21.68
C LYS A 297 -13.44 17.51 22.80
N PRO A 298 -12.36 16.70 22.81
CA PRO A 298 -12.14 15.76 23.92
C PRO A 298 -12.01 16.53 25.24
N ASP A 299 -12.43 15.93 26.36
CA ASP A 299 -12.15 16.47 27.69
C ASP A 299 -10.64 16.78 27.81
N PRO A 300 -10.24 18.01 28.19
CA PRO A 300 -8.84 18.39 28.36
C PRO A 300 -8.04 17.41 29.22
N ARG A 301 -8.66 16.79 30.23
CA ARG A 301 -8.05 15.81 31.14
C ARG A 301 -7.66 14.50 30.46
N ILE A 302 -8.27 14.19 29.31
CA ILE A 302 -7.99 12.97 28.53
C ILE A 302 -7.20 13.31 27.26
N PHE A 303 -7.07 14.59 26.92
CA PHE A 303 -6.45 15.07 25.68
C PHE A 303 -4.98 14.67 25.56
N GLU A 304 -4.22 14.74 26.65
CA GLU A 304 -2.81 14.35 26.67
C GLU A 304 -2.66 12.84 26.41
N LYS A 305 -3.42 12.02 27.14
CA LYS A 305 -3.47 10.56 26.93
C LYS A 305 -3.90 10.21 25.49
N LEU A 306 -4.84 10.95 24.91
CA LEU A 306 -5.27 10.76 23.53
C LEU A 306 -4.20 11.12 22.49
N LYS A 307 -3.31 12.08 22.78
CA LYS A 307 -2.19 12.40 21.90
C LYS A 307 -1.12 11.30 21.96
N PHE A 308 -0.75 10.82 23.15
CA PHE A 308 0.16 9.69 23.31
C PHE A 308 -0.35 8.44 22.58
N ASN A 309 -1.65 8.15 22.70
CA ASN A 309 -2.27 7.00 22.03
C ASN A 309 -2.22 7.02 20.49
N LYS A 310 -1.83 8.16 19.87
CA LYS A 310 -1.59 8.26 18.43
C LYS A 310 -0.18 7.84 18.02
N ILE A 311 0.75 7.79 18.96
CA ILE A 311 2.13 7.35 18.77
C ILE A 311 2.15 5.83 18.87
N ARG A 312 2.64 5.20 17.80
CA ARG A 312 2.71 3.74 17.67
C ARG A 312 4.11 3.38 17.25
N LEU A 313 4.76 2.48 17.96
CA LEU A 313 6.12 2.04 17.72
C LEU A 313 6.13 0.56 17.36
N PHE A 314 6.73 0.23 16.22
CA PHE A 314 6.93 -1.14 15.77
C PHE A 314 8.17 -1.73 16.44
N ASN A 315 8.04 -2.91 17.03
CA ASN A 315 9.17 -3.69 17.53
C ASN A 315 9.42 -4.89 16.61
N LYS A 316 10.51 -4.86 15.86
CA LYS A 316 10.88 -5.96 14.96
C LYS A 316 11.29 -7.23 15.69
N SER A 317 11.70 -7.15 16.95
CA SER A 317 12.12 -8.34 17.72
C SER A 317 10.95 -9.26 18.05
N ASP A 318 9.74 -8.71 18.23
CA ASP A 318 8.56 -9.50 18.60
C ASP A 318 7.38 -9.37 17.63
N TYR A 319 7.46 -8.49 16.63
CA TYR A 319 6.40 -8.12 15.69
C TYR A 319 5.19 -7.44 16.34
N GLY A 320 5.42 -6.67 17.41
CA GLY A 320 4.42 -5.89 18.10
C GLY A 320 4.39 -4.43 17.65
N TYR A 321 3.21 -3.92 17.35
CA TYR A 321 2.95 -2.48 17.38
C TYR A 321 2.50 -2.08 18.78
N TYR A 322 3.32 -1.27 19.46
CA TYR A 322 3.05 -0.76 20.79
C TYR A 322 2.48 0.65 20.73
N ARG A 323 1.37 0.86 21.43
CA ARG A 323 0.80 2.19 21.63
C ARG A 323 1.50 2.84 22.81
N LEU A 324 2.00 4.06 22.60
CA LEU A 324 2.57 4.84 23.68
C LEU A 324 1.44 5.37 24.59
N ASN A 325 1.56 5.16 25.90
CA ASN A 325 0.58 5.60 26.89
C ASN A 325 1.14 6.64 27.89
N SER A 326 2.45 6.89 27.84
CA SER A 326 3.19 7.78 28.74
C SER A 326 4.51 8.20 28.06
N LYS A 327 5.35 8.98 28.76
CA LYS A 327 6.70 9.32 28.26
C LYS A 327 7.70 8.17 28.32
N LYS A 328 7.34 7.02 28.89
CA LYS A 328 8.21 5.84 28.96
C LYS A 328 8.01 4.98 27.71
N LEU A 329 9.10 4.61 27.06
CA LEU A 329 9.03 3.67 25.94
C LEU A 329 8.56 2.27 26.37
N PRO A 330 7.78 1.58 25.52
CA PRO A 330 7.26 0.25 25.82
C PRO A 330 8.32 -0.87 25.70
N PHE A 331 9.45 -0.60 25.04
CA PHE A 331 10.57 -1.51 24.85
C PHE A 331 11.87 -0.71 24.62
N LYS A 332 13.03 -1.34 24.78
CA LYS A 332 14.34 -0.74 24.46
C LYS A 332 14.43 -0.53 22.95
N LEU A 333 14.75 0.68 22.49
CA LEU A 333 14.95 0.93 21.07
C LEU A 333 16.07 0.03 20.51
N PRO A 334 15.92 -0.48 19.28
CA PRO A 334 16.97 -1.25 18.65
C PRO A 334 18.19 -0.37 18.37
N ASP A 335 19.39 -0.98 18.38
CA ASP A 335 20.65 -0.25 18.24
C ASP A 335 20.80 0.42 16.86
N ASP A 336 20.04 -0.04 15.86
CA ASP A 336 19.96 0.57 14.52
C ASP A 336 18.89 1.67 14.39
N SER A 337 18.26 2.11 15.47
CA SER A 337 17.33 3.25 15.45
C SER A 337 18.08 4.54 15.15
N ILE A 338 17.68 5.27 14.10
CA ILE A 338 18.20 6.62 13.80
C ILE A 338 17.56 7.71 14.67
N LEU A 339 16.58 7.33 15.51
CA LEU A 339 15.79 8.28 16.30
C LEU A 339 16.02 8.12 17.79
N ASP A 340 16.19 9.27 18.45
CA ASP A 340 16.25 9.38 19.88
C ASP A 340 14.90 9.12 20.56
N GLU A 341 14.97 8.44 21.71
CA GLU A 341 13.83 8.21 22.60
C GLU A 341 13.09 9.51 22.95
N LYS A 342 13.82 10.61 23.18
CA LYS A 342 13.23 11.90 23.55
C LYS A 342 12.30 12.44 22.46
N ILE A 343 12.60 12.19 21.19
CA ILE A 343 11.78 12.67 20.06
C ILE A 343 10.54 11.79 19.90
N LEU A 344 10.68 10.47 20.08
CA LEU A 344 9.58 9.51 19.97
C LEU A 344 8.56 9.65 21.11
N THR A 345 9.01 10.09 22.29
CA THR A 345 8.19 10.31 23.49
C THR A 345 7.61 11.72 23.58
N ASP A 346 7.95 12.61 22.64
CA ASP A 346 7.36 13.95 22.54
C ASP A 346 5.90 13.86 22.05
N ILE A 347 4.98 14.43 22.80
CA ILE A 347 3.55 14.34 22.52
C ILE A 347 3.10 15.11 21.25
N ASN A 348 3.85 16.12 20.86
CA ASN A 348 3.55 16.99 19.72
C ASN A 348 4.25 16.49 18.45
N LYS A 349 5.46 15.94 18.58
CA LYS A 349 6.28 15.47 17.45
C LYS A 349 6.22 13.95 17.25
N GLY A 350 6.11 13.20 18.33
CA GLY A 350 6.28 11.74 18.36
C GLY A 350 5.38 10.99 17.39
N LYS A 351 4.19 11.51 17.04
CA LYS A 351 3.34 10.86 16.02
C LYS A 351 4.00 10.86 14.63
N ALA A 352 4.61 11.98 14.24
CA ALA A 352 5.27 12.09 12.94
C ALA A 352 6.54 11.24 12.93
N PHE A 353 7.36 11.36 13.98
CA PHE A 353 8.61 10.61 14.10
C PHE A 353 8.40 9.11 14.32
N SER A 354 7.33 8.68 14.98
CA SER A 354 7.00 7.25 15.09
C SER A 354 6.64 6.64 13.73
N GLN A 355 6.09 7.42 12.80
CA GLN A 355 5.89 6.93 11.44
C GLN A 355 7.21 6.70 10.72
N ILE A 356 8.21 7.56 10.94
CA ILE A 356 9.55 7.44 10.37
C ILE A 356 10.29 6.25 10.99
N PHE A 357 10.27 6.14 12.33
CA PHE A 357 10.79 5.00 13.06
C PHE A 357 10.22 3.67 12.52
N ASN A 358 8.90 3.55 12.45
CA ASN A 358 8.27 2.32 11.96
C ASN A 358 8.68 2.01 10.52
N MET A 359 8.74 3.02 9.64
CA MET A 359 9.17 2.81 8.26
C MET A 359 10.60 2.27 8.19
N GLN A 360 11.52 2.86 8.95
CA GLN A 360 12.89 2.39 9.05
C GLN A 360 12.94 0.92 9.45
N GLN A 361 12.28 0.59 10.56
CA GLN A 361 12.32 -0.73 11.17
C GLN A 361 11.65 -1.79 10.28
N LEU A 362 10.60 -1.42 9.55
CA LEU A 362 9.96 -2.30 8.56
C LEU A 362 10.84 -2.54 7.32
N VAL A 363 11.60 -1.53 6.85
CA VAL A 363 12.55 -1.70 5.75
C VAL A 363 13.67 -2.66 6.15
N ILE A 364 14.27 -2.45 7.34
CA ILE A 364 15.30 -3.34 7.89
C ILE A 364 14.77 -4.77 8.03
N GLU A 365 13.56 -4.94 8.58
CA GLU A 365 13.02 -6.28 8.75
C GLU A 365 12.70 -6.99 7.43
N ASN A 366 12.27 -6.28 6.37
CA ASN A 366 12.11 -6.91 5.06
C ASN A 366 13.46 -7.35 4.46
N GLN A 367 14.54 -6.60 4.70
CA GLN A 367 15.88 -7.03 4.32
C GLN A 367 16.30 -8.29 5.10
N ASN A 368 16.01 -8.35 6.42
CA ASN A 368 16.24 -9.55 7.22
C ASN A 368 15.44 -10.74 6.70
N ILE A 369 14.17 -10.56 6.31
CA ILE A 369 13.35 -11.61 5.69
C ILE A 369 13.98 -12.09 4.39
N GLN A 370 14.48 -11.20 3.53
CA GLN A 370 15.20 -11.60 2.31
C GLN A 370 16.42 -12.47 2.64
N THR A 371 17.18 -12.09 3.67
CA THR A 371 18.34 -12.87 4.16
C THR A 371 17.88 -14.23 4.68
N TYR A 372 16.84 -14.30 5.51
CA TYR A 372 16.29 -15.57 6.02
C TYR A 372 15.83 -16.51 4.93
N ILE A 373 15.21 -15.99 3.86
CA ILE A 373 14.80 -16.84 2.73
C ILE A 373 16.05 -17.37 2.00
N LYS A 374 17.06 -16.52 1.77
CA LYS A 374 18.32 -16.93 1.12
C LYS A 374 19.12 -17.95 1.93
N GLU A 375 19.15 -17.82 3.24
CA GLU A 375 19.99 -18.63 4.12
C GLU A 375 19.28 -19.89 4.65
N ASN A 376 17.96 -19.85 4.87
CA ASN A 376 17.26 -20.87 5.64
C ASN A 376 15.94 -21.37 5.02
N ASN A 377 15.48 -20.87 3.85
CA ASN A 377 14.25 -21.29 3.13
C ASN A 377 12.91 -21.30 3.91
N GLU A 378 12.90 -21.14 5.23
CA GLU A 378 11.76 -21.32 6.14
C GLU A 378 11.52 -20.10 7.06
N PRO A 379 11.49 -18.85 6.54
CA PRO A 379 11.28 -17.64 7.34
C PRO A 379 10.04 -17.68 8.24
N LEU A 380 8.96 -18.39 7.85
CA LEU A 380 7.79 -18.50 8.71
C LEU A 380 8.05 -19.27 10.00
N LYS A 381 8.92 -20.28 9.99
CA LYS A 381 9.27 -21.02 11.21
C LYS A 381 10.09 -20.14 12.16
N ILE A 382 11.00 -19.33 11.62
CA ILE A 382 11.74 -18.33 12.39
C ILE A 382 10.76 -17.32 13.01
N ILE A 383 9.84 -16.77 12.20
CA ILE A 383 8.83 -15.81 12.68
C ILE A 383 7.97 -16.44 13.79
N GLU A 384 7.49 -17.67 13.59
CA GLU A 384 6.65 -18.39 14.55
C GLU A 384 7.37 -18.67 15.88
N LYS A 385 8.67 -18.97 15.82
CA LYS A 385 9.49 -19.27 16.99
C LYS A 385 9.91 -18.02 17.76
N GLU A 386 10.30 -16.96 17.05
CA GLU A 386 11.00 -15.81 17.64
C GLU A 386 10.08 -14.60 17.85
N LYS A 387 9.06 -14.40 17.00
CA LYS A 387 8.25 -13.17 16.98
C LYS A 387 6.93 -13.36 17.74
N ASN A 388 7.00 -13.30 19.08
CA ASN A 388 5.90 -13.70 19.95
C ASN A 388 4.59 -12.86 19.87
N LYS A 389 4.57 -11.72 19.16
CA LYS A 389 3.36 -10.93 18.86
C LYS A 389 2.78 -11.21 17.48
N ALA A 390 3.43 -12.01 16.65
CA ALA A 390 2.80 -12.58 15.47
C ALA A 390 1.72 -13.58 15.91
N GLU A 391 0.47 -13.39 15.48
CA GLU A 391 -0.63 -14.30 15.81
C GLU A 391 -0.39 -15.66 15.12
N LYS A 392 -0.41 -16.76 15.88
CA LYS A 392 -0.21 -18.12 15.31
C LYS A 392 -1.26 -18.45 14.25
N GLU A 393 -2.49 -17.95 14.43
CA GLU A 393 -3.57 -18.09 13.46
C GLU A 393 -3.26 -17.37 12.15
N ASP A 394 -2.58 -16.21 12.20
CA ASP A 394 -2.15 -15.51 10.99
C ASP A 394 -1.10 -16.33 10.25
N ILE A 395 -0.09 -16.86 10.95
CA ILE A 395 0.94 -17.73 10.37
C ILE A 395 0.33 -18.99 9.75
N LYS A 396 -0.60 -19.63 10.46
CA LYS A 396 -1.34 -20.80 9.95
C LYS A 396 -2.13 -20.45 8.69
N ALA A 397 -2.81 -19.30 8.66
CA ALA A 397 -3.55 -18.85 7.48
C ALA A 397 -2.64 -18.63 6.27
N ILE A 398 -1.40 -18.14 6.47
CA ILE A 398 -0.40 -18.05 5.39
C ILE A 398 -0.07 -19.45 4.87
N LYS A 399 0.29 -20.38 5.76
CA LYS A 399 0.65 -21.76 5.38
C LYS A 399 -0.50 -22.45 4.65
N ASP A 400 -1.73 -22.33 5.14
CA ASP A 400 -2.93 -22.88 4.50
C ASP A 400 -3.18 -22.26 3.12
N PHE A 401 -3.04 -20.93 2.99
CA PHE A 401 -3.19 -20.25 1.70
C PHE A 401 -2.16 -20.74 0.68
N ARG A 402 -0.90 -20.92 1.08
CA ARG A 402 0.14 -21.43 0.17
C ARG A 402 -0.05 -22.89 -0.20
N THR A 403 -0.17 -23.77 0.79
CA THR A 403 -0.22 -25.22 0.55
C THR A 403 -1.52 -25.67 -0.10
N LYS A 404 -2.67 -25.17 0.38
CA LYS A 404 -3.98 -25.69 -0.04
C LYS A 404 -4.64 -24.91 -1.16
N LYS A 405 -4.31 -23.63 -1.30
CA LYS A 405 -4.97 -22.76 -2.30
C LYS A 405 -4.06 -22.42 -3.47
N LEU A 406 -2.76 -22.22 -3.25
CA LEU A 406 -1.84 -21.88 -4.33
C LEU A 406 -1.04 -23.07 -4.85
N GLY A 407 -0.62 -24.00 -3.99
CA GLY A 407 0.09 -25.21 -4.40
C GLY A 407 -0.77 -26.19 -5.21
N SER A 408 -2.09 -25.99 -5.26
CA SER A 408 -2.98 -26.71 -6.18
C SER A 408 -3.16 -25.99 -7.53
N LEU A 409 -2.67 -24.76 -7.66
CA LEU A 409 -2.87 -23.88 -8.83
C LEU A 409 -1.57 -23.59 -9.59
N ILE A 410 -0.44 -23.69 -8.90
CA ILE A 410 0.94 -23.65 -9.43
C ILE A 410 1.39 -25.10 -9.56
#